data_AF-A0A1J0TQX7-F1
#
_entry.id   AF-A0A1J0TQX7-F1
#
_cell.length_a   1.000
_cell.length_b   1.000
_cell.length_c   1.000
_cell.angle_alpha   90.00
_cell.angle_beta   90.00
_cell.angle_gamma   90.00
#
_symmetry.space_group_name_H-M   'P 1'
#
loop_
_entity.id
_entity.type
_entity.pdbx_description
1 polymer ?
#
loop_
_entity_poly.entity_id
_entity_poly.type
_entity_poly.pdbx_seq_one_letter_code
_entity_poly.pdbx_strand_id
1 'polypeptide(L)'
;MSEPDFDRLDCSAVIADVYLLLDSECDAGSREKLQRHLDECGTCLEAYGIEEKIKSLLSRKCGGEHAPEGLRERLMLQIRRTVVITETDSAES
;
A
#
# COMPACT_ATOMS: atom_id res chain seq x y z
N MET A 1 37.38 -14.78 -0.88
CA MET A 1 36.48 -13.77 -1.47
C MET A 1 35.10 -14.22 -1.07
N SER A 2 34.51 -13.58 -0.06
CA SER A 2 33.18 -13.94 0.43
C SER A 2 32.15 -13.28 -0.47
N GLU A 3 31.29 -14.07 -1.08
CA GLU A 3 30.16 -13.59 -1.87
C GLU A 3 29.29 -12.66 -1.01
N PRO A 4 28.81 -11.53 -1.54
CA PRO A 4 27.95 -10.63 -0.77
C PRO A 4 26.64 -11.37 -0.44
N ASP A 5 26.40 -11.56 0.86
CA ASP A 5 25.22 -12.16 1.48
C ASP A 5 24.01 -11.24 1.24
N PHE A 6 23.49 -11.23 0.01
CA PHE A 6 22.28 -10.47 -0.36
C PHE A 6 21.00 -11.01 0.32
N ASP A 7 21.08 -12.15 1.00
CA ASP A 7 19.95 -12.78 1.71
C ASP A 7 19.68 -12.17 3.10
N ARG A 8 20.62 -11.40 3.66
CA ARG A 8 20.38 -10.55 4.82
C ARG A 8 20.23 -9.11 4.36
N LEU A 9 19.05 -8.74 3.88
CA LEU A 9 18.65 -7.34 3.91
C LEU A 9 18.93 -6.81 5.33
N ASP A 10 19.89 -5.89 5.45
CA ASP A 10 20.17 -5.23 6.71
C ASP A 10 18.85 -4.71 7.25
N CYS A 11 18.47 -5.09 8.47
CA CYS A 11 17.19 -4.72 9.07
C CYS A 11 16.90 -3.20 8.99
N SER A 12 17.94 -2.37 8.88
CA SER A 12 17.85 -0.93 8.60
C SER A 12 17.25 -0.59 7.23
N ALA A 13 17.66 -1.29 6.17
CA ALA A 13 17.12 -1.12 4.82
C ALA A 13 15.64 -1.54 4.73
N VAL A 14 15.29 -2.62 5.45
CA VAL A 14 13.92 -3.15 5.56
C VAL A 14 12.95 -2.11 6.13
N ILE A 15 13.38 -1.31 7.10
CA ILE A 15 12.52 -0.27 7.71
C ILE A 15 12.16 0.83 6.71
N ALA A 16 13.08 1.23 5.82
CA ALA A 16 12.76 2.19 4.77
C ALA A 16 11.70 1.63 3.80
N ASP A 17 11.84 0.36 3.42
CA ASP A 17 10.90 -0.32 2.54
C ASP A 17 9.53 -0.58 3.20
N VAL A 18 9.48 -0.71 4.54
CA VAL A 18 8.22 -0.80 5.31
C VAL A 18 7.37 0.45 5.13
N TYR A 19 7.96 1.64 5.14
CA TYR A 19 7.20 2.88 4.90
C TYR A 19 6.59 2.90 3.50
N LEU A 20 7.39 2.57 2.47
CA LEU A 20 6.91 2.45 1.09
C LEU A 20 5.81 1.40 0.95
N LEU A 21 5.95 0.25 1.63
CA LEU A 21 4.93 -0.78 1.65
C LEU A 21 3.63 -0.26 2.26
N LEU A 22 3.71 0.38 3.43
CA LEU A 22 2.54 0.93 4.11
C LEU A 22 1.86 2.00 3.26
N ASP A 23 2.61 2.83 2.52
CA ASP A 23 2.08 3.86 1.61
C ASP A 23 1.54 3.32 0.27
N SER A 24 1.61 2.00 0.06
CA SER A 24 1.26 1.35 -1.21
C SER A 24 2.12 1.81 -2.40
N GLU A 25 3.29 2.38 -2.12
CA GLU A 25 4.28 2.86 -3.10
C GLU A 25 5.35 1.80 -3.41
N CYS A 26 5.23 0.60 -2.84
CA CYS A 26 6.15 -0.52 -3.04
C CYS A 26 5.75 -1.39 -4.24
N ASP A 27 6.74 -1.78 -5.05
CA ASP A 27 6.56 -2.72 -6.17
C ASP A 27 6.32 -4.16 -5.67
N ALA A 28 5.78 -5.01 -6.55
CA ALA A 28 5.41 -6.38 -6.18
C ALA A 28 6.61 -7.23 -5.72
N GLY A 29 7.78 -7.08 -6.34
CA GLY A 29 8.96 -7.86 -5.99
C GLY A 29 9.57 -7.45 -4.65
N SER A 30 9.56 -6.15 -4.35
CA SER A 30 9.97 -5.62 -3.06
C SER A 30 9.01 -6.05 -1.94
N ARG A 31 7.70 -6.11 -2.22
CA ARG A 31 6.70 -6.63 -1.27
C ARG A 31 6.96 -8.09 -0.89
N GLU A 32 7.22 -8.97 -1.86
CA GLU A 32 7.49 -10.39 -1.58
C GLU A 32 8.76 -10.60 -0.75
N LYS A 33 9.82 -9.86 -1.08
CA LYS A 33 11.08 -9.90 -0.30
C LYS A 33 10.89 -9.41 1.13
N LEU A 34 10.14 -8.32 1.30
CA LEU A 34 9.85 -7.75 2.61
C LEU A 34 9.01 -8.71 3.45
N GLN A 35 7.99 -9.35 2.85
CA GLN A 35 7.18 -10.36 3.53
C GLN A 35 8.04 -11.52 4.04
N ARG A 36 8.90 -12.08 3.18
CA ARG A 36 9.82 -13.17 3.57
C ARG A 36 10.72 -12.76 4.74
N HIS A 37 11.25 -11.54 4.72
CA HIS A 37 12.08 -11.05 5.83
C HIS A 37 11.28 -10.89 7.13
N LEU A 38 10.05 -10.36 7.07
CA LEU A 38 9.19 -10.22 8.24
C LEU A 38 8.81 -11.58 8.85
N ASP A 39 8.67 -12.61 8.01
CA ASP A 39 8.37 -13.98 8.45
C ASP A 39 9.58 -14.64 9.16
N GLU A 40 10.81 -14.26 8.79
CA GLU A 40 12.06 -14.81 9.34
C GLU A 40 12.63 -13.96 10.49
N CYS A 41 12.28 -12.67 10.58
CA CYS A 41 12.86 -11.70 11.51
C CYS A 41 11.80 -11.10 12.45
N GLY A 42 11.70 -11.65 13.67
CA GLY A 42 10.76 -11.17 14.69
C GLY A 42 10.93 -9.71 15.10
N THR A 43 12.16 -9.18 15.13
CA THR A 43 12.41 -7.78 15.49
C THR A 43 11.88 -6.81 14.45
N CYS A 44 11.98 -7.16 13.16
CA CYS A 44 11.41 -6.36 12.08
C CYS A 44 9.88 -6.47 12.06
N LEU A 45 9.32 -7.63 12.40
CA LEU A 45 7.88 -7.81 12.55
C LEU A 45 7.30 -6.93 13.69
N GLU A 46 7.99 -6.86 14.83
CA GLU A 46 7.59 -5.98 15.93
C GLU A 46 7.63 -4.50 15.53
N ALA A 47 8.71 -4.06 14.87
CA ALA A 47 8.85 -2.70 14.36
C ALA A 47 7.75 -2.37 13.34
N TYR A 48 7.51 -3.25 12.36
CA TYR A 48 6.43 -3.13 11.38
C TYR A 48 5.07 -2.93 12.06
N GLY A 49 4.76 -3.74 13.07
CA GLY A 49 3.50 -3.64 13.81
C GLY A 49 3.35 -2.32 14.59
N ILE A 50 4.44 -1.68 14.99
CA ILE A 50 4.40 -0.34 15.60
C ILE A 50 4.11 0.70 14.51
N GLU A 51 4.83 0.67 13.40
CA GLU A 51 4.66 1.62 12.28
C GLU A 51 3.23 1.55 11.69
N GLU A 52 2.67 0.35 11.51
CA GLU A 52 1.29 0.16 11.06
C GLU A 52 0.29 0.83 12.02
N LYS A 53 0.48 0.65 13.33
CA LYS A 53 -0.39 1.27 14.36
C LYS A 53 -0.26 2.78 14.34
N ILE A 54 0.95 3.32 14.23
CA ILE A 54 1.17 4.77 14.13
C ILE A 54 0.45 5.31 12.89
N LYS A 55 0.61 4.67 11.74
CA LYS A 55 -0.04 5.07 10.50
C LYS A 55 -1.57 5.03 10.60
N SER A 56 -2.12 3.98 11.19
CA SER A 56 -3.56 3.84 11.45
C SER A 56 -4.07 4.96 12.38
N LEU A 57 -3.31 5.30 13.42
CA LEU A 57 -3.65 6.40 14.32
C LEU A 57 -3.60 7.75 13.60
N LEU A 58 -2.57 8.01 12.80
CA LEU A 58 -2.45 9.23 12.01
C LEU A 58 -3.58 9.34 10.98
N SER A 59 -3.92 8.27 10.27
CA SER A 59 -5.06 8.27 9.34
C SER A 59 -6.37 8.63 10.05
N ARG A 60 -6.60 8.12 11.27
CA ARG A 60 -7.83 8.40 12.04
C ARG A 60 -7.88 9.79 12.65
N LYS A 61 -6.74 10.33 13.09
CA LYS A 61 -6.67 11.60 13.85
C LYS A 61 -6.28 12.80 13.00
N CYS A 62 -5.57 12.54 11.91
CA CYS A 62 -4.92 13.55 11.08
C CYS A 62 -5.16 13.33 9.58
N GLY A 63 -6.07 12.42 9.19
CA GLY A 63 -6.38 12.08 7.79
C GLY A 63 -7.01 13.19 6.93
N GLY A 64 -7.02 14.44 7.41
CA GLY A 64 -7.47 15.62 6.67
C GLY A 64 -8.96 15.93 6.78
N GLU A 65 -9.37 16.99 6.08
CA GLU A 65 -10.78 17.29 5.84
C GLU A 65 -11.37 16.21 4.92
N HIS A 66 -12.44 15.57 5.38
CA HIS A 66 -13.19 14.63 4.55
C HIS A 66 -13.62 15.35 3.26
N ALA A 67 -13.41 14.70 2.11
CA ALA A 67 -13.85 15.23 0.83
C ALA A 67 -15.32 15.65 0.92
N PRO A 68 -15.69 16.85 0.43
CA PRO A 68 -17.06 17.34 0.54
C PRO A 68 -18.03 16.39 -0.15
N GLU A 69 -19.20 16.16 0.44
CA GLU A 69 -20.17 15.16 -0.04
C GLU A 69 -20.55 15.38 -1.51
N GLY A 70 -20.66 16.62 -1.95
CA GLY A 70 -20.94 16.96 -3.35
C GLY A 70 -19.87 16.49 -4.34
N LEU A 71 -18.60 16.38 -3.93
CA LEU A 71 -17.55 15.79 -4.77
C LEU A 71 -17.72 14.28 -4.88
N ARG A 72 -18.06 13.62 -3.77
CA ARG A 72 -18.30 12.17 -3.71
C ARG A 72 -19.49 11.76 -4.59
N GLU A 73 -20.60 12.50 -4.53
CA GLU A 73 -21.77 12.26 -5.38
C GLU A 73 -21.44 12.41 -6.87
N ARG A 74 -20.73 13.48 -7.23
CA ARG A 74 -20.30 13.70 -8.62
C ARG A 74 -19.40 12.58 -9.14
N LEU A 75 -18.44 12.12 -8.32
CA LEU A 75 -17.57 11.00 -8.67
C LEU A 75 -18.37 9.70 -8.86
N MET A 76 -19.29 9.39 -7.96
CA MET A 76 -20.14 8.19 -8.09
C MET A 76 -20.99 8.21 -9.36
N LEU A 77 -21.57 9.36 -9.72
CA LEU A 77 -22.33 9.53 -10.96
C LEU A 77 -21.44 9.33 -12.19
N GLN A 78 -20.25 9.93 -12.21
CA GLN A 78 -19.30 9.77 -13.31
C GLN A 78 -18.84 8.32 -13.47
N ILE A 79 -18.45 7.65 -12.39
CA ILE A 79 -18.03 6.24 -12.42
C ILE A 79 -19.15 5.35 -12.97
N ARG A 80 -20.38 5.48 -12.46
CA ARG A 80 -21.53 4.71 -12.95
C ARG A 80 -21.81 4.97 -14.44
N ARG A 81 -21.72 6.23 -14.87
CA ARG A 81 -21.90 6.59 -16.29
C ARG A 81 -20.85 5.92 -17.18
N THR A 82 -19.58 5.90 -16.77
CA THR A 82 -18.51 5.27 -17.55
C THR A 82 -18.72 3.77 -17.70
N VAL A 83 -19.20 3.07 -16.66
CA VAL A 83 -19.51 1.62 -16.72
C VAL A 83 -20.61 1.32 -17.74
N VAL A 84 -21.68 2.14 -17.77
CA VAL A 84 -22.77 1.95 -18.75
C VAL A 84 -22.28 2.08 -20.18
N ILE A 85 -21.39 3.03 -20.46
CA ILE A 85 -20.88 3.27 -21.82
C ILE A 85 -20.09 2.04 -22.33
N THR A 86 -19.29 1.41 -21.47
CA THR A 86 -18.53 0.21 -21.84
C THR A 86 -19.41 -1.02 -22.09
N GLU A 87 -20.54 -1.16 -21.38
CA GLU A 87 -21.48 -2.26 -21.61
C GLU A 87 -22.28 -2.07 -22.90
N THR A 88 -22.65 -0.84 -23.25
CA THR A 88 -23.40 -0.55 -24.48
C THR A 88 -22.57 -0.65 -25.75
N ASP A 89 -21.25 -0.42 -25.69
CA ASP A 89 -20.36 -0.58 -26.85
C ASP A 89 -20.08 -2.07 -27.18
N SER A 90 -20.33 -2.98 -26.24
CA SER A 90 -20.13 -4.43 -26.42
C SER A 90 -21.39 -5.16 -26.92
N ALA A 91 -22.54 -4.49 -27.00
CA ALA A 91 -23.83 -5.08 -27.38
C ALA A 91 -24.30 -4.68 -28.81
N GLU A 92 -23.52 -3.87 -29.53
CA GLU A 92 -23.71 -3.61 -30.96
C GLU A 92 -22.56 -4.23 -31.76
N SER A 93 -22.64 -5.55 -31.99
CA SER A 93 -21.94 -6.26 -33.06
C SER A 93 -22.71 -7.51 -33.48
#